data_AF-A0A514C3F1-F1
#
_entry.id   AF-A0A514C3F1-F1
#
_cell.length_a   1.000
_cell.length_b   1.000
_cell.length_c   1.000
_cell.angle_alpha   90.00
_cell.angle_beta   90.00
_cell.angle_gamma   90.00
#
_symmetry.space_group_name_H-M   'P 1'
#
loop_
_entity.id
_entity.type
_entity.pdbx_description
1 polymer ?
#
loop_
_entity_poly.entity_id
_entity_poly.type
_entity_poly.pdbx_seq_one_letter_code
_entity_poly.pdbx_strand_id
1 'polypeptide(L)'
;MATTPIDPHADAHATTEAEGHGGGGGLPQFETQHWFGQIAYLLVLFVVLYLLISKVFAPRIRRVMDERADTISGAVATARKVQAEAAEQAEAAKADVARARAESRATAQAAADRIATEAAARKATEEASVSARIAEAEAAIGKTRDAAMQNVGAIANDTASAIVERLTGKAPTAAELAAAGKGAA
;
A
#
# COMPACT_ATOMS: atom_id res chain seq x y z
N MET A 1 -54.50 64.52 -65.74
CA MET A 1 -54.12 63.11 -65.55
C MET A 1 -54.58 62.72 -64.14
N ALA A 2 -55.84 62.31 -63.98
CA ALA A 2 -56.30 60.89 -63.92
C ALA A 2 -55.76 60.19 -62.64
N THR A 3 -56.50 60.14 -61.51
CA THR A 3 -57.58 59.18 -61.09
C THR A 3 -57.03 57.76 -60.86
N THR A 4 -57.30 56.94 -59.83
CA THR A 4 -58.30 56.71 -58.73
C THR A 4 -57.63 55.62 -57.79
N PRO A 5 -58.24 54.86 -56.82
CA PRO A 5 -59.48 54.93 -56.03
C PRO A 5 -59.39 54.59 -54.49
N ILE A 6 -60.48 54.90 -53.75
CA ILE A 6 -61.27 54.24 -52.65
C ILE A 6 -60.54 53.23 -51.68
N ASP A 7 -60.64 53.34 -50.34
CA ASP A 7 -61.56 52.62 -49.39
C ASP A 7 -61.06 52.79 -47.91
N PRO A 8 -61.72 52.29 -46.84
CA PRO A 8 -63.13 52.00 -46.50
C PRO A 8 -63.52 52.50 -45.07
N HIS A 9 -64.80 52.38 -44.65
CA HIS A 9 -65.38 52.71 -43.31
C HIS A 9 -65.64 54.23 -43.05
N ALA A 10 -66.82 54.83 -43.21
CA ALA A 10 -68.16 54.35 -42.93
C ALA A 10 -68.24 53.58 -41.60
N ASP A 11 -68.41 54.32 -40.49
CA ASP A 11 -69.33 53.90 -39.42
C ASP A 11 -69.73 55.09 -38.53
N ALA A 12 -70.99 55.05 -38.12
CA ALA A 12 -71.75 56.10 -37.49
C ALA A 12 -71.19 56.58 -36.14
N HIS A 13 -70.93 57.88 -36.02
CA HIS A 13 -71.10 58.55 -34.74
C HIS A 13 -72.59 58.83 -34.55
N ALA A 14 -73.33 57.77 -34.21
CA ALA A 14 -74.67 57.89 -33.69
C ALA A 14 -74.60 58.63 -32.36
N THR A 15 -75.10 59.86 -32.34
CA THR A 15 -75.50 60.55 -31.12
C THR A 15 -76.61 59.72 -30.48
N THR A 16 -76.27 58.86 -29.53
CA THR A 16 -77.29 58.24 -28.69
C THR A 16 -77.65 59.24 -27.60
N GLU A 17 -78.92 59.60 -27.62
CA GLU A 17 -79.59 60.44 -26.65
C GLU A 17 -79.38 59.84 -25.26
N ALA A 18 -78.91 60.65 -24.32
CA ALA A 18 -79.00 60.31 -22.91
C ALA A 18 -80.48 60.38 -22.53
N GLU A 19 -81.17 59.24 -22.55
CA GLU A 19 -82.46 59.09 -21.89
C GLU A 19 -82.31 59.55 -20.44
N GLY A 20 -83.07 60.58 -20.10
CA GLY A 20 -83.09 61.16 -18.77
C GLY A 20 -83.58 60.13 -17.75
N HIS A 21 -82.64 59.48 -17.07
CA HIS A 21 -82.89 58.96 -15.73
C HIS A 21 -82.68 60.08 -14.73
N GLY A 22 -83.79 60.75 -14.40
CA GLY A 22 -83.85 61.68 -13.28
C GLY A 22 -83.61 60.98 -11.94
N GLY A 23 -82.87 61.66 -11.07
CA GLY A 23 -82.67 61.28 -9.67
C GLY A 23 -81.20 61.36 -9.27
N GLY A 24 -80.86 62.33 -8.42
CA GLY A 24 -79.47 62.60 -8.00
C GLY A 24 -78.80 61.41 -7.32
N GLY A 25 -77.61 61.07 -7.80
CA GLY A 25 -76.71 60.07 -7.23
C GLY A 25 -75.38 60.19 -7.96
N GLY A 26 -74.25 60.15 -7.23
CA GLY A 26 -72.91 60.39 -7.78
C GLY A 26 -72.46 59.36 -8.83
N LEU A 27 -71.20 59.43 -9.26
CA LEU A 27 -70.63 58.47 -10.22
C LEU A 27 -70.99 57.03 -9.81
N PRO A 28 -71.55 56.19 -10.70
CA PRO A 28 -72.12 54.89 -10.35
C PRO A 28 -71.14 53.90 -9.70
N GLN A 29 -69.83 54.14 -9.81
CA GLN A 29 -68.77 53.40 -9.14
C GLN A 29 -68.61 53.71 -7.62
N PHE A 30 -69.16 54.82 -7.14
CA PHE A 30 -69.12 55.25 -5.73
C PHE A 30 -70.43 54.97 -4.98
N GLU A 31 -71.36 54.27 -5.62
CA GLU A 31 -72.58 53.76 -5.00
C GLU A 31 -72.23 52.58 -4.07
N THR A 32 -72.03 52.88 -2.79
CA THR A 32 -71.59 51.92 -1.75
C THR A 32 -72.59 50.80 -1.46
N GLN A 33 -73.81 50.87 -2.01
CA GLN A 33 -74.87 49.87 -1.81
C GLN A 33 -74.46 48.43 -2.20
N HIS A 34 -73.63 48.25 -3.24
CA HIS A 34 -73.20 46.91 -3.69
C HIS A 34 -71.88 46.45 -3.07
N TRP A 35 -71.15 47.32 -2.35
CA TRP A 35 -69.83 47.01 -1.80
C TRP A 35 -69.90 45.92 -0.74
N PHE A 36 -70.95 45.90 0.08
CA PHE A 36 -71.12 44.87 1.11
C PHE A 36 -71.28 43.46 0.51
N GLY A 37 -72.07 43.33 -0.56
CA GLY A 37 -72.23 42.05 -1.27
C GLY A 37 -70.92 41.58 -1.91
N GLN A 38 -70.18 42.50 -2.54
CA GLN A 38 -68.89 42.20 -3.16
C GLN A 38 -67.84 41.79 -2.11
N ILE A 39 -67.76 42.50 -0.98
CA ILE A 39 -66.85 42.16 0.11
C ILE A 39 -67.22 40.81 0.73
N ALA A 40 -68.52 40.54 0.97
CA ALA A 40 -68.96 39.26 1.49
C ALA A 40 -68.59 38.09 0.55
N TYR A 41 -68.79 38.26 -0.76
CA TYR A 41 -68.39 37.27 -1.76
C TYR A 41 -66.87 37.07 -1.81
N LEU A 42 -66.10 38.15 -1.79
CA LEU A 42 -64.62 38.09 -1.74
C LEU A 42 -64.12 37.41 -0.48
N LEU A 43 -64.75 37.64 0.68
CA LEU A 43 -64.41 36.96 1.93
C LEU A 43 -64.68 35.45 1.84
N VAL A 44 -65.82 35.05 1.26
CA VAL A 44 -66.12 33.63 1.05
C VAL A 44 -65.05 33.00 0.13
N LEU A 45 -64.74 33.62 -1.00
CA LEU A 45 -63.72 33.12 -1.92
C LEU A 45 -62.33 33.08 -1.26
N PHE A 46 -61.99 34.11 -0.49
CA PHE A 46 -60.73 34.19 0.24
C PHE A 46 -60.61 33.07 1.27
N VAL A 47 -61.67 32.79 2.04
CA VAL A 47 -61.67 31.68 3.01
C VAL A 47 -61.51 30.34 2.30
N VAL A 48 -62.22 30.12 1.19
CA VAL A 48 -62.08 28.88 0.40
C VAL A 48 -60.64 28.73 -0.13
N LEU A 49 -60.06 29.79 -0.69
CA LEU A 49 -58.67 29.76 -1.19
C LEU A 49 -57.66 29.57 -0.05
N TYR A 50 -57.87 30.24 1.08
CA TYR A 50 -57.03 30.12 2.27
C TYR A 50 -57.02 28.67 2.79
N LEU A 51 -58.19 28.03 2.89
CA LEU A 51 -58.30 26.63 3.29
C LEU A 51 -57.60 25.71 2.29
N LEU A 52 -57.72 25.97 0.98
CA LEU A 52 -57.03 25.18 -0.04
C LEU A 52 -55.50 25.30 0.10
N ILE A 53 -54.98 26.51 0.28
CA ILE A 53 -53.54 26.74 0.49
C ILE A 53 -53.06 26.09 1.78
N SER A 54 -53.75 26.34 2.89
CA SER A 54 -53.39 25.85 4.22
C SER A 54 -53.45 24.31 4.29
N LYS A 55 -54.48 23.70 3.70
CA LYS A 55 -54.71 22.25 3.83
C LYS A 55 -54.04 21.41 2.74
N VAL A 56 -53.73 21.97 1.56
CA VAL A 56 -53.20 21.21 0.41
C VAL A 56 -51.83 21.67 -0.04
N PHE A 57 -51.66 22.96 -0.33
CA PHE A 57 -50.40 23.46 -0.92
C PHE A 57 -49.27 23.54 0.11
N ALA A 58 -49.53 24.12 1.29
CA ALA A 58 -48.56 24.21 2.38
C ALA A 58 -48.01 22.83 2.82
N PRO A 59 -48.84 21.80 3.08
CA PRO A 59 -48.30 20.49 3.46
C PRO A 59 -47.55 19.80 2.33
N ARG A 60 -47.92 20.02 1.06
CA ARG A 60 -47.15 19.48 -0.09
C ARG A 60 -45.75 20.07 -0.16
N ILE A 61 -45.61 21.40 -0.02
CA ILE A 61 -44.30 22.06 -0.05
C ILE A 61 -43.45 21.58 1.13
N ARG A 62 -44.05 21.49 2.33
CA ARG A 62 -43.36 21.00 3.51
C ARG A 62 -42.85 19.57 3.33
N ARG A 63 -43.69 18.69 2.77
CA ARG A 63 -43.29 17.31 2.48
C ARG A 63 -42.06 17.23 1.57
N VAL A 64 -42.00 18.04 0.51
CA VAL A 64 -40.83 18.05 -0.40
C VAL A 64 -39.58 18.56 0.30
N MET A 65 -39.72 19.56 1.18
CA MET A 65 -38.60 20.06 1.99
C MET A 65 -38.10 18.99 2.96
N ASP A 66 -39.01 18.30 3.66
CA ASP A 66 -38.67 17.24 4.61
C ASP A 66 -38.02 16.06 3.88
N GLU A 67 -38.56 15.60 2.75
CA GLU A 67 -37.97 14.54 1.92
C GLU A 67 -36.53 14.88 1.46
N ARG A 68 -36.28 16.14 1.07
CA ARG A 68 -34.93 16.60 0.73
C ARG A 68 -34.01 16.63 1.94
N ALA A 69 -34.49 17.15 3.07
CA ALA A 69 -33.71 17.20 4.31
C ALA A 69 -33.32 15.79 4.78
N ASP A 70 -34.25 14.85 4.74
CA ASP A 70 -34.03 13.45 5.11
C ASP A 70 -33.07 12.77 4.15
N THR A 71 -33.21 12.99 2.85
CA THR A 71 -32.29 12.43 1.83
C THR A 71 -30.87 12.95 2.03
N ILE A 72 -30.71 14.26 2.24
CA ILE A 72 -29.39 14.87 2.48
C ILE A 72 -28.79 14.36 3.79
N SER A 73 -29.58 14.33 4.87
CA SER A 73 -29.15 13.82 6.17
C SER A 73 -28.70 12.37 6.07
N GLY A 74 -29.49 11.51 5.41
CA GLY A 74 -29.16 10.11 5.18
C GLY A 74 -27.90 9.92 4.33
N ALA A 75 -27.73 10.72 3.27
CA ALA A 75 -26.53 10.70 2.44
C ALA A 75 -25.29 11.13 3.22
N VAL A 76 -25.38 12.18 4.04
CA VAL A 76 -24.27 12.65 4.90
C VAL A 76 -23.93 11.61 5.97
N ALA A 77 -24.93 10.99 6.60
CA ALA A 77 -24.71 9.93 7.59
C ALA A 77 -24.03 8.72 6.96
N THR A 78 -24.48 8.31 5.77
CA THR A 78 -23.88 7.21 5.01
C THR A 78 -22.44 7.54 4.61
N ALA A 79 -22.19 8.75 4.10
CA ALA A 79 -20.85 9.19 3.74
C ALA A 79 -19.90 9.19 4.94
N ARG A 80 -20.36 9.67 6.11
CA ARG A 80 -19.57 9.62 7.35
C ARG A 80 -19.28 8.19 7.81
N LYS A 81 -20.26 7.30 7.71
CA LYS A 81 -20.09 5.89 8.05
C LYS A 81 -19.04 5.23 7.14
N VAL A 82 -19.18 5.40 5.82
CA VAL A 82 -18.22 4.86 4.85
C VAL A 82 -16.82 5.45 5.05
N GLN A 83 -16.72 6.75 5.36
CA GLN A 83 -15.45 7.38 5.68
C GLN A 83 -14.81 6.80 6.95
N ALA A 84 -15.60 6.57 8.00
CA ALA A 84 -15.11 5.96 9.23
C ALA A 84 -14.64 4.51 9.00
N GLU A 85 -15.44 3.70 8.29
CA GLU A 85 -15.08 2.34 7.91
C GLU A 85 -13.80 2.32 7.06
N ALA A 86 -13.69 3.20 6.06
CA ALA A 86 -12.49 3.29 5.23
C ALA A 86 -11.25 3.71 6.04
N ALA A 87 -11.39 4.63 7.00
CA ALA A 87 -10.30 5.02 7.88
C ALA A 87 -9.86 3.87 8.79
N GLU A 88 -10.80 3.14 9.38
CA GLU A 88 -10.51 1.95 10.20
C GLU A 88 -9.79 0.87 9.38
N GLN A 89 -10.30 0.54 8.19
CA GLN A 89 -9.66 -0.44 7.30
C GLN A 89 -8.28 0.02 6.83
N ALA A 90 -8.10 1.30 6.56
CA ALA A 90 -6.80 1.85 6.18
C ALA A 90 -5.79 1.74 7.34
N GLU A 91 -6.19 2.02 8.57
CA GLU A 91 -5.32 1.85 9.75
C GLU A 91 -5.00 0.38 10.02
N ALA A 92 -5.98 -0.52 9.92
CA ALA A 92 -5.76 -1.97 10.03
C ALA A 92 -4.77 -2.48 8.97
N ALA A 93 -4.96 -2.09 7.71
CA ALA A 93 -4.06 -2.46 6.61
C ALA A 93 -2.64 -1.92 6.82
N LYS A 94 -2.48 -0.69 7.30
CA LYS A 94 -1.16 -0.13 7.65
C LYS A 94 -0.50 -0.94 8.76
N ALA A 95 -1.24 -1.30 9.81
CA ALA A 95 -0.74 -2.09 10.92
C ALA A 95 -0.32 -3.50 10.45
N ASP A 96 -1.11 -4.15 9.60
CA ASP A 96 -0.81 -5.47 9.04
C ASP A 96 0.45 -5.43 8.16
N VAL A 97 0.60 -4.41 7.31
CA VAL A 97 1.81 -4.23 6.49
C VAL A 97 3.04 -3.97 7.38
N ALA A 98 2.90 -3.16 8.43
CA ALA A 98 3.99 -2.91 9.38
C ALA A 98 4.41 -4.19 10.12
N ARG A 99 3.43 -4.98 10.60
CA ARG A 99 3.66 -6.27 11.24
C ARG A 99 4.35 -7.26 10.30
N ALA A 100 3.82 -7.44 9.09
CA ALA A 100 4.40 -8.35 8.10
C ALA A 100 5.85 -7.96 7.74
N ARG A 101 6.15 -6.66 7.59
CA ARG A 101 7.52 -6.18 7.37
C ARG A 101 8.44 -6.46 8.56
N ALA A 102 7.96 -6.28 9.79
CA ALA A 102 8.74 -6.58 10.99
C ALA A 102 9.04 -8.08 11.10
N GLU A 103 8.03 -8.93 10.91
CA GLU A 103 8.16 -10.39 10.91
C GLU A 103 9.10 -10.90 9.81
N SER A 104 9.02 -10.32 8.62
CA SER A 104 9.91 -10.66 7.50
C SER A 104 11.37 -10.34 7.83
N ARG A 105 11.63 -9.16 8.42
CA ARG A 105 12.98 -8.76 8.86
C ARG A 105 13.49 -9.65 9.99
N ALA A 106 12.65 -9.97 10.97
CA ALA A 106 13.01 -10.86 12.07
C ALA A 106 13.33 -12.27 11.56
N THR A 107 12.54 -12.79 10.62
CA THR A 107 12.78 -14.11 10.00
C THR A 107 14.07 -14.11 9.19
N ALA A 108 14.33 -13.07 8.41
CA ALA A 108 15.57 -12.94 7.64
C ALA A 108 16.80 -12.87 8.55
N GLN A 109 16.72 -12.11 9.65
CA GLN A 109 17.81 -12.04 10.64
C GLN A 109 18.04 -13.40 11.31
N ALA A 110 16.97 -14.06 11.78
CA ALA A 110 17.07 -15.38 12.40
C ALA A 110 17.65 -16.44 11.44
N ALA A 111 17.30 -16.37 10.15
CA ALA A 111 17.88 -17.23 9.13
C ALA A 111 19.36 -16.94 8.92
N ALA A 112 19.76 -15.66 8.85
CA ALA A 112 21.16 -15.26 8.73
C ALA A 112 22.00 -15.72 9.92
N ASP A 113 21.50 -15.54 11.14
CA ASP A 113 22.16 -15.96 12.38
C ASP A 113 22.32 -17.49 12.44
N ARG A 114 21.29 -18.23 12.02
CA ARG A 114 21.34 -19.69 11.92
C ARG A 114 22.39 -20.13 10.90
N ILE A 115 22.40 -19.54 9.70
CA ILE A 115 23.38 -19.86 8.66
C ILE A 115 24.79 -19.56 9.14
N ALA A 116 25.02 -18.41 9.80
CA ALA A 116 26.32 -18.05 10.34
C ALA A 116 26.80 -19.06 11.39
N THR A 117 25.91 -19.49 12.28
CA THR A 117 26.20 -20.50 13.31
C THR A 117 26.54 -21.86 12.69
N GLU A 118 25.72 -22.33 11.75
CA GLU A 118 25.96 -23.61 11.05
C GLU A 118 27.26 -23.56 10.22
N ALA A 119 27.55 -22.43 9.56
CA ALA A 119 28.78 -22.24 8.81
C ALA A 119 30.02 -22.25 9.71
N ALA A 120 29.96 -21.59 10.88
CA ALA A 120 31.04 -21.60 11.86
C ALA A 120 31.31 -23.01 12.40
N ALA A 121 30.25 -23.78 12.70
CA ALA A 121 30.37 -25.16 13.16
C ALA A 121 30.99 -26.08 12.09
N ARG A 122 30.55 -25.95 10.83
CA ARG A 122 31.13 -26.70 9.70
C ARG A 122 32.60 -26.35 9.49
N LYS A 123 32.92 -25.05 9.48
CA LYS A 123 34.30 -24.56 9.35
C LYS A 123 35.19 -25.12 10.45
N ALA A 124 34.76 -25.09 11.72
CA ALA A 124 35.53 -25.65 12.83
C ALA A 124 35.76 -27.17 12.69
N THR A 125 34.75 -27.90 12.20
CA THR A 125 34.87 -29.35 11.95
C THR A 125 35.84 -29.66 10.82
N GLU A 126 35.76 -28.91 9.71
CA GLU A 126 36.66 -29.05 8.58
C GLU A 126 38.09 -28.66 8.95
N GLU A 127 38.29 -27.56 9.69
CA GLU A 127 39.60 -27.15 10.21
C GLU A 127 40.21 -28.23 11.09
N ALA A 128 39.45 -28.83 12.01
CA ALA A 128 39.93 -29.93 12.84
C ALA A 128 40.35 -31.16 12.01
N SER A 129 39.57 -31.51 10.98
CA SER A 129 39.88 -32.62 10.06
C SER A 129 41.16 -32.34 9.25
N VAL A 130 41.31 -31.12 8.73
CA VAL A 130 42.50 -30.70 7.98
C VAL A 130 43.74 -30.71 8.89
N SER A 131 43.65 -30.15 10.11
CA SER A 131 44.75 -30.19 11.08
C SER A 131 45.16 -31.61 11.44
N ALA A 132 44.20 -32.53 11.62
CA ALA A 132 44.50 -33.93 11.89
C ALA A 132 45.26 -34.60 10.71
N ARG A 133 44.84 -34.33 9.47
CA ARG A 133 45.51 -34.85 8.27
C ARG A 133 46.91 -34.28 8.10
N ILE A 134 47.12 -33.01 8.42
CA ILE A 134 48.45 -32.39 8.41
C ILE A 134 49.35 -33.09 9.43
N ALA A 135 48.89 -33.27 10.66
CA ALA A 135 49.67 -33.95 11.69
C ALA A 135 50.01 -35.41 11.32
N GLU A 136 49.07 -36.13 10.71
CA GLU A 136 49.31 -37.49 10.21
C GLU A 136 50.35 -37.50 9.08
N ALA A 137 50.24 -36.59 8.13
CA ALA A 137 51.20 -36.45 7.03
C ALA A 137 52.60 -36.08 7.53
N GLU A 138 52.71 -35.15 8.48
CA GLU A 138 53.98 -34.78 9.11
C GLU A 138 54.64 -35.97 9.82
N ALA A 139 53.85 -36.77 10.55
CA ALA A 139 54.35 -37.99 11.19
C ALA A 139 54.81 -39.04 10.17
N ALA A 140 54.10 -39.21 9.06
CA ALA A 140 54.47 -40.12 7.98
C ALA A 140 55.75 -39.68 7.25
N ILE A 141 55.89 -38.37 6.99
CA ILE A 141 57.10 -37.77 6.43
C ILE A 141 58.28 -37.98 7.38
N GLY A 142 58.10 -37.74 8.68
CA GLY A 142 59.12 -37.98 9.70
C GLY A 142 59.63 -39.41 9.70
N LYS A 143 58.72 -40.40 9.71
CA LYS A 143 59.07 -41.82 9.63
C LYS A 143 59.82 -42.16 8.35
N THR A 144 59.38 -41.63 7.21
CA THR A 144 60.02 -41.88 5.91
C THR A 144 61.42 -41.27 5.87
N ARG A 145 61.59 -40.06 6.41
CA ARG A 145 62.91 -39.42 6.57
C ARG A 145 63.82 -40.27 7.44
N ASP A 146 63.36 -40.72 8.62
CA ASP A 146 64.18 -41.49 9.54
C ASP A 146 64.61 -42.84 8.92
N ALA A 147 63.70 -43.51 8.22
CA ALA A 147 64.00 -44.75 7.47
C ALA A 147 65.01 -44.49 6.33
N ALA A 148 64.85 -43.40 5.57
CA ALA A 148 65.79 -43.02 4.52
C ALA A 148 67.19 -42.73 5.10
N MET A 149 67.29 -42.02 6.22
CA MET A 149 68.56 -41.73 6.89
C MET A 149 69.27 -42.99 7.40
N GLN A 150 68.53 -44.00 7.87
CA GLN A 150 69.11 -45.30 8.23
C GLN A 150 69.69 -46.02 7.00
N ASN A 151 68.96 -46.02 5.88
CA ASN A 151 69.46 -46.60 4.62
C ASN A 151 70.71 -45.87 4.10
N VAL A 152 70.76 -44.55 4.22
CA VAL A 152 71.96 -43.76 3.85
C VAL A 152 73.17 -44.18 4.69
N GLY A 153 73.00 -44.39 6.00
CA GLY A 153 74.09 -44.87 6.87
C GLY A 153 74.62 -46.24 6.44
N ALA A 154 73.73 -47.17 6.10
CA ALA A 154 74.12 -48.48 5.57
C ALA A 154 74.88 -48.37 4.23
N ILE A 155 74.33 -47.60 3.28
CA ILE A 155 74.96 -47.37 1.96
C ILE A 155 76.33 -46.69 2.12
N ALA A 156 76.46 -45.73 3.02
CA ALA A 156 77.73 -45.05 3.29
C ALA A 156 78.79 -46.03 3.84
N ASN A 157 78.42 -46.91 4.78
CA ASN A 157 79.31 -47.92 5.31
C ASN A 157 79.71 -48.96 4.25
N ASP A 158 78.76 -49.44 3.46
CA ASP A 158 79.03 -50.39 2.36
C ASP A 158 79.96 -49.77 1.31
N THR A 159 79.71 -48.51 0.94
CA THR A 159 80.54 -47.77 -0.02
C THR A 159 81.95 -47.53 0.53
N ALA A 160 82.07 -47.12 1.81
CA ALA A 160 83.37 -46.93 2.46
C ALA A 160 84.16 -48.23 2.54
N SER A 161 83.50 -49.35 2.89
CA SER A 161 84.12 -50.68 2.92
C SER A 161 84.65 -51.08 1.55
N ALA A 162 83.83 -50.92 0.50
CA ALA A 162 84.23 -51.24 -0.87
C ALA A 162 85.43 -50.39 -1.34
N ILE A 163 85.48 -49.10 -0.97
CA ILE A 163 86.60 -48.21 -1.28
C ILE A 163 87.88 -48.68 -0.55
N VAL A 164 87.80 -49.00 0.75
CA VAL A 164 88.96 -49.45 1.55
C VAL A 164 89.49 -50.79 1.04
N GLU A 165 88.61 -51.74 0.69
CA GLU A 165 89.00 -53.01 0.09
C GLU A 165 89.71 -52.81 -1.24
N ARG A 166 89.20 -51.91 -2.11
CA ARG A 166 89.85 -51.53 -3.38
C ARG A 166 91.24 -50.92 -3.19
N LEU A 167 91.46 -50.16 -2.11
CA LEU A 167 92.73 -49.46 -1.85
C LEU A 167 93.77 -50.32 -1.13
N THR A 168 93.33 -51.19 -0.22
CA THR A 168 94.23 -51.95 0.67
C THR A 168 94.32 -53.43 0.32
N GLY A 169 93.44 -53.93 -0.54
CA GLY A 169 93.36 -55.33 -0.96
C GLY A 169 92.81 -56.28 0.12
N LYS A 170 92.34 -55.75 1.25
CA LYS A 170 91.69 -56.52 2.33
C LYS A 170 90.42 -55.80 2.77
N ALA A 171 89.34 -56.56 2.97
CA ALA A 171 88.11 -56.01 3.50
C ALA A 171 88.29 -55.58 4.98
N PRO A 172 87.91 -54.36 5.35
CA PRO A 172 87.93 -53.92 6.75
C PRO A 172 86.90 -54.70 7.58
N THR A 173 87.21 -54.96 8.85
CA THR A 173 86.31 -55.69 9.73
C THR A 173 85.14 -54.83 10.18
N ALA A 174 84.00 -55.46 10.52
CA ALA A 174 82.80 -54.76 11.00
C ALA A 174 83.07 -53.88 12.24
N ALA A 175 84.03 -54.27 13.08
CA ALA A 175 84.44 -53.49 14.25
C ALA A 175 85.19 -52.20 13.89
N GLU A 176 86.02 -52.22 12.84
CA GLU A 176 86.79 -51.05 12.37
C GLU A 176 85.89 -50.03 11.67
N LEU A 177 84.94 -50.50 10.86
CA LEU A 177 83.93 -49.64 10.21
C LEU A 177 83.01 -48.97 11.26
N ALA A 178 82.57 -49.72 12.28
CA ALA A 178 81.72 -49.19 13.35
C ALA A 178 82.45 -48.18 14.26
N ALA A 179 83.76 -48.36 14.49
CA ALA A 179 84.58 -47.41 15.24
C ALA A 179 84.80 -46.11 14.46
N ALA A 180 85.05 -46.19 13.15
CA ALA A 180 85.24 -45.01 12.28
C ALA A 180 83.94 -44.22 12.09
N GLY A 181 82.80 -44.89 11.89
CA GLY A 181 81.51 -44.22 11.70
C GLY A 181 80.98 -43.47 12.93
N LYS A 182 81.35 -43.89 14.15
CA LYS A 182 80.99 -43.18 15.40
C LYS A 182 81.87 -41.97 15.71
N GLY A 183 83.06 -41.85 15.10
CA GLY A 183 83.98 -40.74 15.30
C GLY A 183 83.68 -39.50 14.46
N ALA A 184 82.73 -39.58 13.51
CA ALA A 184 82.37 -38.51 12.57
C ALA A 184 80.95 -37.93 12.80
N ALA A 185 80.26 -38.35 13.86
CA ALA A 185 78.95 -37.84 14.27
C ALA A 185 79.06 -36.75 15.33
#